data_AF-A0A1S3EPC2-F1
#
_entry.id   AF-A0A1S3EPC2-F1
#
_cell.length_a   1.000
_cell.length_b   1.000
_cell.length_c   1.000
_cell.angle_alpha   90.00
_cell.angle_beta   90.00
_cell.angle_gamma   90.00
#
_symmetry.space_group_name_H-M   'P 1'
#
loop_
_entity.id
_entity.type
_entity.pdbx_description
1 polymer ?
#
loop_
_entity_poly.entity_id
_entity_poly.type
_entity_poly.pdbx_seq_one_letter_code
_entity_poly.pdbx_strand_id
1 'polypeptide(L)'
;MACCLGSALLLLLLLLGSASSAGQNHCLDAAEACTADARCQWLRTEYVTQCLARSASGDCDLARCHRALRRFFSRGPPALTHALLFCQCTGTECAERRRQTFVPACAFVGSNPSPPSCLEILEACELSPVCRPRLLAFQASCAPAPDVCLRGQGPRCLRAYAGLMGTAVTPNYVDNASARVAPWCDCGVSGNRREECESFQGLFTRNRCLDGAMQAFDSGWPSILQEQLDSHQDPGHSLLQISSADQSLEGSSLLAILSVLALKPLL
;
A
#
# COMPACT_ATOMS: atom_id res chain seq x y z
N MET A 1 33.86 19.52 9.71
CA MET A 1 33.24 18.25 9.25
C MET A 1 32.47 17.56 10.39
N ALA A 2 31.50 18.24 11.02
CA ALA A 2 30.83 17.73 12.23
C ALA A 2 29.29 17.88 12.23
N CYS A 3 28.66 18.30 11.11
CA CYS A 3 27.21 18.54 11.07
C CYS A 3 26.38 17.41 10.45
N CYS A 4 26.97 16.37 9.85
CA CYS A 4 26.22 15.30 9.18
C CYS A 4 25.89 14.10 10.08
N LEU A 5 26.53 13.99 11.25
CA LEU A 5 26.36 12.84 12.16
C LEU A 5 25.13 12.97 13.07
N GLY A 6 24.66 14.20 13.33
CA GLY A 6 23.49 14.45 14.19
C GLY A 6 22.16 14.01 13.57
N SER A 7 22.01 14.13 12.24
CA SER A 7 20.76 13.77 11.54
C SER A 7 20.59 12.25 11.42
N ALA A 8 21.68 11.50 11.20
CA ALA A 8 21.65 10.04 11.15
C ALA A 8 21.41 9.41 12.54
N LEU A 9 21.97 10.00 13.60
CA LEU A 9 21.80 9.53 14.97
C LEU A 9 20.38 9.80 15.50
N LEU A 10 19.77 10.93 15.14
CA LEU A 10 18.37 11.22 15.46
C LEU A 10 17.40 10.26 14.75
N LEU A 11 17.70 9.89 13.50
CA LEU A 11 16.96 8.89 12.74
C LEU A 11 17.12 7.48 13.35
N LEU A 12 18.31 7.15 13.86
CA LEU A 12 18.60 5.89 14.54
C LEU A 12 17.91 5.79 15.90
N LEU A 13 17.85 6.90 16.65
CA LEU A 13 17.12 7.00 17.93
C LEU A 13 15.60 6.92 17.74
N LEU A 14 15.07 7.33 16.59
CA LEU A 14 13.66 7.14 16.23
C LEU A 14 13.33 5.70 15.78
N LEU A 15 14.35 4.89 15.46
CA LEU A 15 14.25 3.47 15.11
C LEU A 15 14.40 2.54 16.33
N LEU A 16 15.04 3.01 17.40
CA LEU A 16 15.18 2.31 18.69
C LEU A 16 14.17 2.91 19.68
N GLY A 17 12.90 2.49 19.55
CA GLY A 17 11.79 3.04 20.32
C GLY A 17 11.94 2.86 21.84
N SER A 18 11.90 3.96 22.57
CA SER A 18 11.60 3.99 24.00
C SER A 18 10.10 3.73 24.20
N ALA A 19 9.73 2.70 24.93
CA ALA A 19 8.34 2.43 25.32
C ALA A 19 7.88 3.48 26.35
N SER A 20 7.42 4.63 25.87
CA SER A 20 6.58 5.54 26.65
C SER A 20 5.13 5.10 26.50
N SER A 21 4.40 4.99 27.61
CA SER A 21 2.97 4.71 27.68
C SER A 21 2.09 5.87 27.16
N ALA A 22 2.53 6.55 26.08
CA ALA A 22 1.77 7.53 25.35
C ALA A 22 0.70 6.81 24.51
N GLY A 23 -0.44 7.46 24.27
CA GLY A 23 -1.58 6.86 23.54
C GLY A 23 -1.17 6.11 22.27
N GLN A 24 -1.91 5.05 21.97
CA GLN A 24 -1.61 4.09 20.90
C GLN A 24 -1.30 4.80 19.57
N ASN A 25 -0.12 4.52 19.00
CA ASN A 25 0.34 5.11 17.75
C ASN A 25 0.30 4.04 16.66
N HIS A 26 -0.80 3.98 15.92
CA HIS A 26 -1.01 2.97 14.89
C HIS A 26 0.06 2.97 13.79
N CYS A 27 0.70 4.11 13.52
CA CYS A 27 1.81 4.19 12.58
C CYS A 27 3.10 3.56 13.11
N LEU A 28 3.33 3.61 14.42
CA LEU A 28 4.42 2.88 15.06
C LEU A 28 4.12 1.38 15.05
N ASP A 29 2.91 0.98 15.46
CA ASP A 29 2.48 -0.43 15.45
C ASP A 29 2.60 -1.05 14.04
N ALA A 30 2.20 -0.32 13.00
CA ALA A 30 2.35 -0.73 11.61
C ALA A 30 3.83 -0.89 11.20
N ALA A 31 4.70 0.00 11.68
CA ALA A 31 6.13 -0.08 11.42
C ALA A 31 6.78 -1.28 12.12
N GLU A 32 6.37 -1.60 13.34
CA GLU A 32 6.82 -2.78 14.08
C GLU A 32 6.33 -4.07 13.41
N ALA A 33 5.05 -4.14 13.04
CA ALA A 33 4.49 -5.28 12.33
C ALA A 33 5.19 -5.55 10.97
N CYS A 34 5.46 -4.50 10.19
CA CYS A 34 6.25 -4.64 8.96
C CYS A 34 7.70 -5.05 9.23
N THR A 35 8.28 -4.70 10.38
CA THR A 35 9.63 -5.12 10.76
C THR A 35 9.66 -6.58 11.18
N ALA A 36 8.59 -7.09 11.78
CA ALA A 36 8.44 -8.50 12.14
C ALA A 36 8.18 -9.41 10.93
N ASP A 37 7.55 -8.92 9.87
CA ASP A 37 7.36 -9.66 8.61
C ASP A 37 8.59 -9.55 7.70
N ALA A 38 9.29 -10.68 7.47
CA ALA A 38 10.55 -10.70 6.71
C ALA A 38 10.43 -10.11 5.29
N ARG A 39 9.29 -10.31 4.61
CA ARG A 39 9.07 -9.80 3.25
C ARG A 39 8.81 -8.31 3.25
N CYS A 40 7.99 -7.81 4.18
CA CYS A 40 7.72 -6.39 4.35
C CYS A 40 9.00 -5.66 4.75
N GLN A 41 9.73 -6.17 5.75
CA GLN A 41 10.98 -5.61 6.23
C GLN A 41 12.00 -5.48 5.09
N TRP A 42 12.22 -6.55 4.31
CA TRP A 42 13.20 -6.53 3.22
C TRP A 42 12.84 -5.51 2.12
N LEU A 43 11.57 -5.49 1.66
CA LEU A 43 11.11 -4.50 0.68
C LEU A 43 11.17 -3.07 1.23
N ARG A 44 10.92 -2.91 2.54
CA ARG A 44 11.01 -1.63 3.23
C ARG A 44 12.43 -1.10 3.25
N THR A 45 13.39 -1.93 3.66
CA THR A 45 14.81 -1.61 3.62
C THR A 45 15.24 -1.25 2.20
N GLU A 46 14.80 -2.01 1.19
CA GLU A 46 15.12 -1.74 -0.21
C GLU A 46 14.70 -0.32 -0.63
N TYR A 47 13.42 0.06 -0.46
CA TYR A 47 12.98 1.38 -0.91
C TYR A 47 13.66 2.50 -0.10
N VAL A 48 13.86 2.31 1.20
CA VAL A 48 14.54 3.30 2.06
C VAL A 48 15.96 3.52 1.56
N THR A 49 16.71 2.46 1.27
CA THR A 49 18.07 2.56 0.72
C THR A 49 18.09 3.27 -0.63
N GLN A 50 17.17 2.92 -1.54
CA GLN A 50 17.13 3.56 -2.87
C GLN A 50 16.74 5.05 -2.81
N CYS A 51 15.83 5.43 -1.91
CA CYS A 51 15.37 6.81 -1.78
C CYS A 51 16.33 7.71 -0.98
N LEU A 52 17.12 7.14 -0.08
CA LEU A 52 18.13 7.89 0.68
C LEU A 52 19.46 7.99 -0.06
N ALA A 53 19.78 7.05 -0.97
CA ALA A 53 20.97 7.09 -1.81
C ALA A 53 21.10 8.42 -2.55
N ARG A 54 22.32 8.97 -2.54
CA ARG A 54 22.65 10.25 -3.19
C ARG A 54 23.42 9.98 -4.47
N SER A 55 23.08 10.72 -5.51
CA SER A 55 23.84 10.78 -6.75
C SER A 55 25.15 11.57 -6.54
N ALA A 56 26.01 11.58 -7.55
CA ALA A 56 27.21 12.42 -7.54
C ALA A 56 26.89 13.93 -7.45
N SER A 57 25.68 14.37 -7.83
CA SER A 57 25.22 15.76 -7.68
C SER A 57 24.66 16.08 -6.29
N GLY A 58 24.54 15.08 -5.39
CA GLY A 58 23.94 15.23 -4.06
C GLY A 58 22.41 15.05 -4.03
N ASP A 59 21.77 14.93 -5.20
CA ASP A 59 20.34 14.69 -5.34
C ASP A 59 19.98 13.22 -5.11
N CYS A 60 18.71 12.92 -4.84
CA CYS A 60 18.27 11.53 -4.81
C CYS A 60 18.06 10.98 -6.23
N ASP A 61 18.27 9.67 -6.42
CA ASP A 61 17.88 8.99 -7.66
C ASP A 61 16.37 8.69 -7.63
N LEU A 62 15.58 9.69 -8.05
CA LEU A 62 14.12 9.61 -8.06
C LEU A 62 13.61 8.36 -8.79
N ALA A 63 14.25 8.00 -9.90
CA ALA A 63 13.85 6.86 -10.71
C ALA A 63 14.06 5.52 -9.97
N ARG A 64 15.18 5.34 -9.25
CA ARG A 64 15.40 4.16 -8.38
C ARG A 64 14.43 4.16 -7.20
N CYS A 65 14.26 5.29 -6.53
CA CYS A 65 13.33 5.44 -5.42
C CYS A 65 11.91 5.02 -5.82
N HIS A 66 11.38 5.59 -6.91
CA HIS A 66 10.06 5.27 -7.44
C HIS A 66 9.94 3.81 -7.88
N ARG A 67 10.96 3.23 -8.53
CA ARG A 67 10.97 1.79 -8.86
C ARG A 67 10.84 0.92 -7.61
N ALA A 68 11.60 1.21 -6.56
CA ALA A 68 11.56 0.45 -5.32
C ALA A 68 10.22 0.61 -4.58
N LEU A 69 9.64 1.82 -4.55
CA LEU A 69 8.30 2.04 -3.99
C LEU A 69 7.21 1.25 -4.72
N ARG A 70 7.22 1.25 -6.07
CA ARG A 70 6.29 0.42 -6.85
C ARG A 70 6.47 -1.07 -6.52
N ARG A 71 7.69 -1.53 -6.29
CA ARG A 71 7.98 -2.90 -5.87
C ARG A 71 7.45 -3.20 -4.47
N PHE A 72 7.62 -2.26 -3.53
CA PHE A 72 7.08 -2.37 -2.17
C PHE A 72 5.57 -2.58 -2.17
N PHE A 73 4.80 -1.75 -2.88
CA PHE A 73 3.34 -1.89 -2.91
C PHE A 73 2.81 -3.05 -3.79
N SER A 74 3.56 -3.47 -4.81
CA SER A 74 3.16 -4.62 -5.65
C SER A 74 3.53 -5.97 -5.05
N ARG A 75 4.58 -6.02 -4.23
CA ARG A 75 5.09 -7.27 -3.65
C ARG A 75 4.94 -7.33 -2.14
N GLY A 76 4.70 -6.26 -1.40
CA GLY A 76 4.51 -6.32 0.04
C GLY A 76 3.15 -6.91 0.42
N PRO A 77 2.98 -7.44 1.64
CA PRO A 77 1.68 -7.82 2.16
C PRO A 77 0.74 -6.60 2.17
N PRO A 78 -0.42 -6.61 1.47
CA PRO A 78 -1.28 -5.43 1.36
C PRO A 78 -1.74 -4.90 2.72
N ALA A 79 -2.02 -5.79 3.68
CA ALA A 79 -2.31 -5.47 5.07
C ALA A 79 -1.28 -4.50 5.67
N LEU A 80 0.01 -4.88 5.65
CA LEU A 80 1.09 -4.11 6.26
C LEU A 80 1.46 -2.85 5.46
N THR A 81 1.50 -2.95 4.13
CA THR A 81 1.83 -1.80 3.27
C THR A 81 0.77 -0.69 3.36
N HIS A 82 -0.52 -1.06 3.40
CA HIS A 82 -1.61 -0.11 3.59
C HIS A 82 -1.62 0.46 5.00
N ALA A 83 -1.25 -0.31 6.02
CA ALA A 83 -1.10 0.19 7.38
C ALA A 83 -0.10 1.32 7.51
N LEU A 84 1.08 1.10 6.94
CA LEU A 84 2.14 2.09 6.89
C LEU A 84 1.69 3.36 6.16
N LEU A 85 0.82 3.22 5.16
CA LEU A 85 0.34 4.32 4.34
C LEU A 85 -0.86 5.07 4.96
N PHE A 86 -1.75 4.38 5.67
CA PHE A 86 -3.08 4.90 6.06
C PHE A 86 -3.36 4.91 7.56
N CYS A 87 -2.40 4.54 8.42
CA CYS A 87 -2.55 4.60 9.88
C CYS A 87 -3.13 5.95 10.35
N GLN A 88 -4.07 5.94 11.29
CA GLN A 88 -4.58 7.18 11.90
C GLN A 88 -3.66 7.70 12.99
N CYS A 89 -3.78 9.00 13.23
CA CYS A 89 -2.95 9.75 14.17
C CYS A 89 -3.79 10.73 14.97
N THR A 90 -3.59 10.74 16.28
CA THR A 90 -4.22 11.68 17.23
C THR A 90 -3.26 12.80 17.68
N GLY A 91 -2.10 12.93 17.03
CA GLY A 91 -1.10 13.96 17.33
C GLY A 91 -0.09 14.19 16.21
N THR A 92 0.63 15.32 16.30
CA THR A 92 1.58 15.80 15.27
C THR A 92 2.75 14.85 15.04
N GLU A 93 3.27 14.21 16.10
CA GLU A 93 4.39 13.28 15.99
C GLU A 93 4.04 12.02 15.18
N CYS A 94 2.83 11.47 15.40
CA CYS A 94 2.32 10.36 14.60
C CYS A 94 2.10 10.81 13.15
N ALA A 95 1.45 11.97 12.95
CA ALA A 95 1.15 12.47 11.62
C ALA A 95 2.43 12.77 10.81
N GLU A 96 3.47 13.27 11.48
CA GLU A 96 4.78 13.48 10.86
C GLU A 96 5.46 12.14 10.53
N ARG A 97 5.42 11.13 11.42
CA ARG A 97 5.89 9.77 11.10
C ARG A 97 5.20 9.23 9.85
N ARG A 98 3.87 9.37 9.76
CA ARG A 98 3.08 8.95 8.59
C ARG A 98 3.55 9.66 7.33
N ARG A 99 3.68 10.99 7.37
CA ARG A 99 4.15 11.82 6.25
C ARG A 99 5.57 11.46 5.78
N GLN A 100 6.44 11.04 6.70
CA GLN A 100 7.83 10.69 6.43
C GLN A 100 8.03 9.23 5.96
N THR A 101 7.01 8.38 6.07
CA THR A 101 7.14 6.92 5.88
C THR A 101 7.74 6.51 4.52
N PHE A 102 7.46 7.28 3.48
CA PHE A 102 7.91 7.00 2.10
C PHE A 102 8.94 8.02 1.59
N VAL A 103 9.74 8.61 2.49
CA VAL A 103 10.88 9.49 2.16
C VAL A 103 10.44 10.65 1.24
N PRO A 104 9.55 11.55 1.71
CA PRO A 104 8.93 12.58 0.88
C PRO A 104 9.93 13.56 0.26
N ALA A 105 11.08 13.78 0.91
CA ALA A 105 12.17 14.58 0.37
C ALA A 105 12.72 14.06 -0.97
N CYS A 106 12.49 12.79 -1.30
CA CYS A 106 12.79 12.22 -2.61
C CYS A 106 11.52 11.83 -3.36
N ALA A 107 10.69 10.94 -2.79
CA ALA A 107 9.59 10.33 -3.53
C ALA A 107 8.46 11.30 -3.90
N PHE A 108 8.30 12.37 -3.11
CA PHE A 108 7.21 13.34 -3.25
C PHE A 108 7.70 14.65 -3.87
N VAL A 109 8.64 15.34 -3.23
CA VAL A 109 9.20 16.63 -3.72
C VAL A 109 10.15 16.40 -4.90
N GLY A 110 10.91 15.30 -4.89
CA GLY A 110 11.93 15.03 -5.89
C GLY A 110 13.05 16.07 -5.89
N SER A 111 13.59 16.34 -7.07
CA SER A 111 14.67 17.31 -7.25
C SER A 111 14.19 18.77 -7.34
N ASN A 112 12.89 19.02 -7.49
CA ASN A 112 12.36 20.37 -7.67
C ASN A 112 11.65 20.85 -6.39
N PRO A 113 12.23 21.84 -5.67
CA PRO A 113 11.63 22.36 -4.45
C PRO A 113 10.39 23.22 -4.70
N SER A 114 10.15 23.67 -5.94
CA SER A 114 8.89 24.31 -6.32
C SER A 114 7.96 23.29 -6.99
N PRO A 115 6.68 23.20 -6.57
CA PRO A 115 5.73 22.32 -7.23
C PRO A 115 5.48 22.78 -8.69
N PRO A 116 5.45 21.86 -9.67
CA PRO A 116 5.02 22.16 -11.03
C PRO A 116 3.50 22.34 -11.10
N SER A 117 2.98 22.70 -12.28
CA SER A 117 1.53 22.66 -12.52
C SER A 117 1.00 21.23 -12.40
N CYS A 118 -0.19 21.04 -11.83
CA CYS A 118 -0.80 19.70 -11.78
C CYS A 118 -1.11 19.11 -13.16
N LEU A 119 -1.30 19.96 -14.16
CA LEU A 119 -1.50 19.51 -15.55
C LEU A 119 -0.21 18.92 -16.14
N GLU A 120 0.96 19.43 -15.75
CA GLU A 120 2.24 18.90 -16.22
C GLU A 120 2.47 17.47 -15.73
N ILE A 121 2.21 17.21 -14.43
CA ILE A 121 2.35 15.85 -13.88
C ILE A 121 1.26 14.90 -14.42
N LEU A 122 0.07 15.43 -14.74
CA LEU A 122 -1.01 14.67 -15.36
C LEU A 122 -0.61 14.24 -16.77
N GLU A 123 -0.14 15.16 -17.61
CA GLU A 123 0.33 14.88 -18.97
C GLU A 123 1.49 13.87 -18.96
N ALA A 124 2.47 14.05 -18.06
CA ALA A 124 3.55 13.09 -17.87
C ALA A 124 3.05 11.69 -17.46
N CYS A 125 2.01 11.62 -16.63
CA CYS A 125 1.39 10.36 -16.22
C CYS A 125 0.66 9.67 -17.37
N GLU A 126 -0.08 10.43 -18.18
CA GLU A 126 -0.83 9.92 -19.32
C GLU A 126 0.07 9.33 -20.40
N LEU A 127 1.27 9.89 -20.60
CA LEU A 127 2.28 9.35 -21.51
C LEU A 127 3.02 8.13 -20.94
N SER A 128 2.92 7.87 -19.63
CA SER A 128 3.63 6.78 -18.98
C SER A 128 2.85 5.46 -19.04
N PRO A 129 3.44 4.36 -19.56
CA PRO A 129 2.78 3.04 -19.56
C PRO A 129 2.58 2.47 -18.15
N VAL A 130 3.23 3.06 -17.14
CA VAL A 130 3.20 2.63 -15.74
C VAL A 130 2.26 3.50 -14.91
N CYS A 131 2.16 4.79 -15.20
CA CYS A 131 1.31 5.72 -14.44
C CYS A 131 -0.13 5.72 -14.96
N ARG A 132 -0.32 5.87 -16.28
CA ARG A 132 -1.65 5.94 -16.91
C ARG A 132 -2.64 4.86 -16.44
N PRO A 133 -2.32 3.55 -16.50
CA PRO A 133 -3.28 2.54 -16.07
C PRO A 133 -3.62 2.62 -14.58
N ARG A 134 -2.70 3.12 -13.74
CA ARG A 134 -2.93 3.25 -12.30
C ARG A 134 -3.74 4.49 -11.96
N LEU A 135 -3.54 5.59 -12.69
CA LEU A 135 -4.39 6.77 -12.57
C LEU A 135 -5.83 6.45 -12.97
N LEU A 136 -6.04 5.73 -14.07
CA LEU A 136 -7.37 5.27 -14.47
C LEU A 136 -8.01 4.35 -13.42
N ALA A 137 -7.23 3.42 -12.85
CA ALA A 137 -7.72 2.56 -11.77
C ALA A 137 -8.11 3.35 -10.52
N PHE A 138 -7.35 4.40 -10.16
CA PHE A 138 -7.66 5.31 -9.07
C PHE A 138 -8.95 6.10 -9.36
N GLN A 139 -9.07 6.71 -10.53
CA GLN A 139 -10.28 7.44 -10.93
C GLN A 139 -11.53 6.54 -10.93
N ALA A 140 -11.42 5.29 -11.37
CA ALA A 140 -12.53 4.36 -11.36
C ALA A 140 -12.88 3.84 -9.96
N SER A 141 -11.87 3.57 -9.12
CA SER A 141 -12.06 2.97 -7.79
C SER A 141 -12.42 4.00 -6.72
N CYS A 142 -11.96 5.24 -6.87
CA CYS A 142 -12.17 6.35 -5.96
C CYS A 142 -13.05 7.44 -6.61
N ALA A 143 -13.85 7.08 -7.62
CA ALA A 143 -14.74 8.02 -8.30
C ALA A 143 -15.52 8.83 -7.26
N PRO A 144 -15.49 10.18 -7.31
CA PRO A 144 -16.19 11.01 -6.35
C PRO A 144 -17.69 10.69 -6.37
N ALA A 145 -18.19 10.10 -5.28
CA ALA A 145 -19.62 9.98 -5.04
C ALA A 145 -20.09 11.25 -4.31
N PRO A 146 -21.37 11.64 -4.44
CA PRO A 146 -21.92 12.75 -3.65
C PRO A 146 -21.78 12.54 -2.13
N ASP A 147 -21.71 11.28 -1.68
CA ASP A 147 -21.49 10.85 -0.30
C ASP A 147 -20.16 10.10 -0.11
N VAL A 148 -20.06 9.29 0.95
CA VAL A 148 -18.96 8.34 1.21
C VAL A 148 -18.95 7.23 0.13
N CYS A 149 -17.81 6.56 -0.07
CA CYS A 149 -17.67 5.42 -0.98
C CYS A 149 -18.87 4.46 -0.92
N LEU A 150 -19.25 3.88 -2.06
CA LEU A 150 -20.20 2.77 -2.09
C LEU A 150 -19.68 1.58 -1.25
N ARG A 151 -20.59 0.77 -0.69
CA ARG A 151 -20.21 -0.38 0.13
C ARG A 151 -19.26 -1.31 -0.64
N GLY A 152 -18.08 -1.58 -0.08
CA GLY A 152 -17.03 -2.41 -0.70
C GLY A 152 -16.11 -1.69 -1.69
N GLN A 153 -16.39 -0.41 -2.03
CA GLN A 153 -15.52 0.41 -2.88
C GLN A 153 -14.29 0.93 -2.14
N GLY A 154 -14.40 1.23 -0.83
CA GLY A 154 -13.31 1.77 -0.01
C GLY A 154 -11.99 0.98 -0.11
N PRO A 155 -11.98 -0.34 0.14
CA PRO A 155 -10.75 -1.15 0.01
C PRO A 155 -10.15 -1.14 -1.41
N ARG A 156 -10.98 -1.07 -2.45
CA ARG A 156 -10.50 -0.93 -3.84
C ARG A 156 -9.91 0.44 -4.09
N CYS A 157 -10.52 1.49 -3.54
CA CYS A 157 -10.01 2.85 -3.61
C CYS A 157 -8.62 2.95 -2.95
N LEU A 158 -8.46 2.44 -1.73
CA LEU A 158 -7.16 2.45 -1.03
C LEU A 158 -6.08 1.68 -1.78
N ARG A 159 -6.43 0.52 -2.35
CA ARG A 159 -5.50 -0.24 -3.21
C ARG A 159 -5.10 0.55 -4.46
N ALA A 160 -6.04 1.24 -5.09
CA ALA A 160 -5.76 2.04 -6.28
C ALA A 160 -4.90 3.27 -5.95
N TYR A 161 -5.18 3.94 -4.81
CA TYR A 161 -4.34 5.01 -4.28
C TYR A 161 -2.91 4.53 -3.99
N ALA A 162 -2.75 3.40 -3.29
CA ALA A 162 -1.44 2.82 -3.02
C ALA A 162 -0.68 2.45 -4.31
N GLY A 163 -1.40 2.09 -5.38
CA GLY A 163 -0.83 1.85 -6.70
C GLY A 163 -0.16 3.09 -7.33
N LEU A 164 -0.60 4.30 -6.99
CA LEU A 164 -0.02 5.54 -7.50
C LEU A 164 1.38 5.82 -6.95
N MET A 165 1.74 5.22 -5.81
CA MET A 165 3.02 5.44 -5.14
C MET A 165 4.20 5.07 -6.05
N GLY A 166 5.13 6.00 -6.22
CA GLY A 166 6.27 5.84 -7.13
C GLY A 166 5.89 6.01 -8.61
N THR A 167 4.89 6.82 -8.93
CA THR A 167 4.58 7.26 -10.29
C THR A 167 4.74 8.79 -10.41
N ALA A 168 4.49 9.36 -11.60
CA ALA A 168 4.47 10.82 -11.76
C ALA A 168 3.41 11.50 -10.86
N VAL A 169 2.33 10.79 -10.53
CA VAL A 169 1.29 11.23 -9.59
C VAL A 169 1.48 10.48 -8.27
N THR A 170 2.55 10.80 -7.53
CA THR A 170 2.77 10.23 -6.19
C THR A 170 2.13 11.14 -5.13
N PRO A 171 1.00 10.77 -4.51
CA PRO A 171 0.38 11.58 -3.47
C PRO A 171 1.08 11.39 -2.12
N ASN A 172 0.99 12.39 -1.24
CA ASN A 172 1.41 12.30 0.16
C ASN A 172 0.54 13.19 1.05
N TYR A 173 0.66 13.01 2.36
CA TYR A 173 0.09 13.94 3.35
C TYR A 173 0.76 15.31 3.22
N VAL A 174 -0.04 16.37 3.13
CA VAL A 174 0.45 17.74 2.88
C VAL A 174 0.86 18.48 4.15
N ASP A 175 0.38 18.02 5.32
CA ASP A 175 0.69 18.59 6.62
C ASP A 175 0.69 17.49 7.71
N ASN A 176 1.10 17.87 8.92
CA ASN A 176 1.14 17.00 10.10
C ASN A 176 -0.03 17.26 11.07
N ALA A 177 -1.06 17.98 10.62
CA ALA A 177 -2.21 18.37 11.44
C ALA A 177 -3.52 17.73 10.97
N SER A 178 -3.57 17.28 9.71
CA SER A 178 -4.74 16.71 9.07
C SER A 178 -4.41 15.41 8.35
N ALA A 179 -5.44 14.73 7.84
CA ALA A 179 -5.30 13.58 6.95
C ALA A 179 -5.35 13.96 5.46
N ARG A 180 -5.21 15.25 5.11
CA ARG A 180 -5.29 15.70 3.72
C ARG A 180 -4.12 15.19 2.90
N VAL A 181 -4.43 14.72 1.70
CA VAL A 181 -3.45 14.20 0.75
C VAL A 181 -3.52 14.97 -0.57
N ALA A 182 -2.38 15.11 -1.23
CA ALA A 182 -2.28 15.69 -2.58
C ALA A 182 -1.02 15.17 -3.29
N PRO A 183 -0.99 15.18 -4.63
CA PRO A 183 0.27 15.10 -5.38
C PRO A 183 1.10 16.39 -5.22
N TRP A 184 2.39 16.31 -5.52
CA TRP A 184 3.30 17.47 -5.51
C TRP A 184 3.10 18.34 -6.76
N CYS A 185 2.10 19.22 -6.71
CA CYS A 185 1.79 20.18 -7.76
C CYS A 185 0.85 21.29 -7.27
N ASP A 186 0.73 22.37 -8.03
CA ASP A 186 -0.28 23.41 -7.81
C ASP A 186 -1.04 23.79 -9.09
N CYS A 187 -2.06 24.63 -8.93
CA CYS A 187 -2.86 25.16 -10.04
C CYS A 187 -2.71 26.67 -10.22
N GLY A 188 -1.72 27.30 -9.57
CA GLY A 188 -1.56 28.76 -9.54
C GLY A 188 -1.26 29.36 -10.92
N VAL A 189 -0.51 28.64 -11.74
CA VAL A 189 -0.04 29.08 -13.07
C VAL A 189 -0.78 28.43 -14.25
N SER A 190 -1.94 27.81 -14.02
CA SER A 190 -2.66 27.02 -15.05
C SER A 190 -3.37 27.84 -16.12
N GLY A 191 -3.45 29.16 -15.98
CA GLY A 191 -4.13 30.06 -16.91
C GLY A 191 -5.57 29.63 -17.20
N ASN A 192 -5.91 29.44 -18.48
CA ASN A 192 -7.26 29.08 -18.92
C ASN A 192 -7.67 27.64 -18.56
N ARG A 193 -6.71 26.76 -18.22
CA ARG A 193 -6.99 25.36 -17.82
C ARG A 193 -7.09 25.18 -16.31
N ARG A 194 -7.31 26.26 -15.56
CA ARG A 194 -7.37 26.24 -14.09
C ARG A 194 -8.46 25.31 -13.55
N GLU A 195 -9.65 25.30 -14.15
CA GLU A 195 -10.74 24.43 -13.73
C GLU A 195 -10.37 22.94 -13.90
N GLU A 196 -9.77 22.59 -15.03
CA GLU A 196 -9.27 21.23 -15.29
C GLU A 196 -8.20 20.81 -14.26
N CYS A 197 -7.26 21.71 -13.97
CA CYS A 197 -6.23 21.50 -12.96
C CYS A 197 -6.84 21.26 -11.56
N GLU A 198 -7.76 22.13 -11.14
CA GLU A 198 -8.42 22.04 -9.83
C GLU A 198 -9.33 20.81 -9.73
N SER A 199 -9.91 20.36 -10.84
CA SER A 199 -10.68 19.12 -10.93
C SER A 199 -9.76 17.91 -10.69
N PHE A 200 -8.61 17.84 -11.37
CA PHE A 200 -7.63 16.78 -11.16
C PHE A 200 -7.07 16.78 -9.73
N GLN A 201 -6.67 17.94 -9.21
CA GLN A 201 -6.19 18.07 -7.83
C GLN A 201 -7.29 17.67 -6.83
N GLY A 202 -8.55 17.99 -7.14
CA GLY A 202 -9.74 17.66 -6.37
C GLY A 202 -9.98 16.15 -6.20
N LEU A 203 -9.46 15.31 -7.09
CA LEU A 203 -9.52 13.85 -6.94
C LEU A 203 -8.83 13.35 -5.66
N PHE A 204 -7.91 14.15 -5.11
CA PHE A 204 -7.16 13.86 -3.89
C PHE A 204 -7.63 14.73 -2.72
N THR A 205 -7.79 16.03 -2.95
CA THR A 205 -8.03 17.01 -1.87
C THR A 205 -9.50 17.17 -1.47
N ARG A 206 -10.43 16.75 -2.34
CA ARG A 206 -11.88 16.93 -2.17
C ARG A 206 -12.64 15.63 -2.43
N ASN A 207 -12.08 14.49 -2.03
CA ASN A 207 -12.62 13.17 -2.31
C ASN A 207 -13.13 12.48 -1.04
N ARG A 208 -14.44 12.63 -0.78
CA ARG A 208 -15.12 12.04 0.39
C ARG A 208 -15.06 10.52 0.44
N CYS A 209 -14.96 9.86 -0.72
CA CYS A 209 -14.77 8.43 -0.78
C CYS A 209 -13.37 8.08 -0.25
N LEU A 210 -12.32 8.70 -0.76
CA LEU A 210 -10.96 8.48 -0.28
C LEU A 210 -10.83 8.77 1.23
N ASP A 211 -11.35 9.91 1.69
CA ASP A 211 -11.32 10.30 3.10
C ASP A 211 -12.02 9.26 4.00
N GLY A 212 -13.24 8.86 3.62
CA GLY A 212 -14.01 7.86 4.37
C GLY A 212 -13.37 6.48 4.33
N ALA A 213 -12.74 6.09 3.22
CA ALA A 213 -12.02 4.83 3.10
C ALA A 213 -10.79 4.78 4.03
N MET A 214 -10.02 5.87 4.09
CA MET A 214 -8.86 5.99 4.98
C MET A 214 -9.28 5.92 6.45
N GLN A 215 -10.37 6.59 6.82
CA GLN A 215 -10.92 6.52 8.18
C GLN A 215 -11.41 5.11 8.54
N ALA A 216 -12.11 4.45 7.62
CA ALA A 216 -12.64 3.10 7.85
C ALA A 216 -11.53 2.03 7.98
N PHE A 217 -10.43 2.17 7.23
CA PHE A 217 -9.33 1.19 7.25
C PHE A 217 -8.74 1.01 8.65
N ASP A 218 -8.49 2.10 9.36
CA ASP A 218 -7.87 2.08 10.68
C ASP A 218 -8.78 1.48 11.76
N SER A 219 -10.10 1.66 11.64
CA SER A 219 -11.06 1.01 12.56
C SER A 219 -11.02 -0.53 12.48
N GLY A 220 -10.55 -1.10 11.36
CA GLY A 220 -10.38 -2.54 11.16
C GLY A 220 -8.95 -3.05 11.36
N TRP A 221 -8.00 -2.16 11.69
CA TRP A 221 -6.58 -2.47 11.80
C TRP A 221 -6.24 -3.58 12.81
N PRO A 222 -6.83 -3.64 14.01
CA PRO A 222 -6.53 -4.70 14.98
C PRO A 222 -6.85 -6.11 14.46
N SER A 223 -7.95 -6.27 13.71
CA SER A 223 -8.34 -7.57 13.14
C SER A 223 -7.38 -8.03 12.04
N ILE A 224 -6.89 -7.09 11.22
CA ILE A 224 -5.94 -7.38 10.14
C ILE A 224 -4.59 -7.89 10.69
N LEU A 225 -4.13 -7.29 11.80
CA LEU A 225 -2.91 -7.74 12.47
C LEU A 225 -3.08 -9.12 13.10
N GLN A 226 -4.23 -9.39 13.72
CA GLN A 226 -4.53 -10.68 14.33
C GLN A 226 -4.51 -11.81 13.28
N GLU A 227 -5.20 -11.64 12.15
CA GLU A 227 -5.24 -12.64 11.07
C GLU A 227 -3.85 -12.94 10.48
N GLN A 228 -2.96 -11.94 10.40
CA GLN A 228 -1.59 -12.12 9.92
C GLN A 228 -0.69 -12.86 10.92
N LEU A 229 -0.85 -12.59 12.23
CA LEU A 229 -0.13 -13.32 13.27
C LEU A 229 -0.59 -14.78 13.34
N ASP A 230 -1.89 -15.02 13.22
CA ASP A 230 -2.47 -16.36 13.21
C ASP A 230 -2.04 -17.15 11.96
N SER A 231 -1.92 -16.50 10.79
CA SER A 231 -1.42 -17.13 9.56
C SER A 231 0.07 -17.46 9.58
N HIS A 232 0.88 -16.81 10.42
CA HIS A 232 2.31 -17.12 10.60
C HIS A 232 2.57 -18.16 11.69
N GLN A 233 1.55 -18.55 12.46
CA GLN A 233 1.65 -19.58 13.50
C GLN A 233 1.35 -21.01 13.02
N ASP A 234 0.94 -21.22 11.76
CA ASP A 234 0.71 -22.58 11.23
C ASP A 234 1.54 -22.92 9.98
N PRO A 235 2.74 -23.50 10.16
CA PRO A 235 3.42 -24.28 9.13
C PRO A 235 3.14 -25.81 9.25
N GLY A 236 2.20 -26.24 10.10
CA GLY A 236 2.18 -27.57 10.70
C GLY A 236 1.08 -28.54 10.26
N HIS A 237 0.12 -28.15 9.42
CA HIS A 237 -0.95 -29.06 8.98
C HIS A 237 -1.21 -29.01 7.46
N SER A 238 -0.29 -29.52 6.66
CA SER A 238 -0.59 -29.91 5.26
C SER A 238 0.15 -31.16 4.76
N LEU A 239 0.55 -32.03 5.70
CA LEU A 239 0.93 -33.40 5.37
C LEU A 239 0.14 -34.33 6.27
N LEU A 240 -0.46 -35.34 5.63
CA LEU A 240 -1.31 -36.41 6.18
C LEU A 240 -2.82 -36.13 6.17
N GLN A 241 -3.44 -36.23 4.99
CA GLN A 241 -4.62 -37.10 4.80
C GLN A 241 -4.63 -37.68 3.38
N ILE A 242 -3.79 -38.69 3.15
CA ILE A 242 -4.07 -39.75 2.17
C ILE A 242 -3.98 -41.08 2.93
N SER A 243 -4.99 -41.91 2.70
CA SER A 243 -5.15 -43.31 3.12
C SER A 243 -5.95 -43.53 4.42
N SER A 244 -7.24 -43.82 4.27
CA SER A 244 -7.75 -45.19 4.41
C SER A 244 -9.28 -45.15 4.42
N ALA A 245 -9.91 -45.57 3.33
CA ALA A 245 -11.31 -45.98 3.35
C ALA A 245 -11.30 -47.48 3.03
N ASP A 246 -11.33 -48.29 4.09
CA ASP A 246 -11.74 -49.69 3.99
C ASP A 246 -12.88 -49.94 4.99
N GLN A 247 -13.99 -50.40 4.40
CA GLN A 247 -15.10 -51.21 4.92
C GLN A 247 -15.65 -51.00 6.33
N SER A 248 -16.92 -50.61 6.39
CA SER A 248 -17.94 -51.32 7.17
C SER A 248 -19.34 -50.88 6.72
N LEU A 249 -20.09 -51.79 6.08
CA LEU A 249 -21.55 -51.88 6.17
C LEU A 249 -21.99 -53.16 5.44
N GLU A 250 -22.06 -54.24 6.22
CA GLU A 250 -22.64 -55.51 5.86
C GLU A 250 -24.09 -55.54 6.36
N GLY A 251 -25.03 -55.97 5.50
CA GLY A 251 -26.35 -56.41 5.93
C GLY A 251 -27.56 -55.83 5.18
N SER A 252 -27.84 -56.33 3.97
CA SER A 252 -29.08 -57.09 3.69
C SER A 252 -29.48 -57.12 2.21
N SER A 253 -29.83 -58.33 1.77
CA SER A 253 -30.89 -58.66 0.82
C SER A 253 -30.59 -58.77 -0.69
N LEU A 254 -30.37 -60.04 -1.07
CA LEU A 254 -31.02 -60.79 -2.16
C LEU A 254 -30.88 -60.34 -3.64
N LEU A 255 -30.19 -61.22 -4.39
CA LEU A 255 -30.52 -61.75 -5.74
C LEU A 255 -30.71 -60.76 -6.91
N ALA A 256 -29.80 -60.80 -7.90
CA ALA A 256 -30.11 -61.25 -9.27
C ALA A 256 -28.91 -61.24 -10.26
N ILE A 257 -28.58 -62.44 -10.79
CA ILE A 257 -28.42 -62.78 -12.23
C ILE A 257 -27.32 -62.03 -13.03
N LEU A 258 -26.13 -62.63 -13.22
CA LEU A 258 -25.65 -63.45 -14.36
C LEU A 258 -25.32 -62.72 -15.69
N SER A 259 -24.02 -62.83 -16.06
CA SER A 259 -23.44 -63.02 -17.41
C SER A 259 -23.53 -61.85 -18.42
N VAL A 260 -22.50 -61.50 -19.18
CA VAL A 260 -21.94 -62.30 -20.30
C VAL A 260 -20.53 -61.81 -20.69
N LEU A 261 -19.66 -62.80 -20.93
CA LEU A 261 -18.35 -62.76 -21.61
C LEU A 261 -18.47 -62.29 -23.07
N ALA A 262 -17.47 -61.57 -23.61
CA ALA A 262 -16.62 -62.10 -24.68
C ALA A 262 -15.75 -61.03 -25.36
N LEU A 263 -14.49 -61.42 -25.52
CA LEU A 263 -13.39 -60.89 -26.31
C LEU A 263 -13.70 -60.52 -27.78
N LYS A 264 -13.06 -59.42 -28.22
CA LYS A 264 -12.32 -59.18 -29.50
C LYS A 264 -13.11 -59.02 -30.82
N PRO A 265 -12.48 -58.54 -31.92
CA PRO A 265 -11.36 -57.57 -32.11
C PRO A 265 -11.60 -56.60 -33.31
N LEU A 266 -10.51 -55.96 -33.81
CA LEU A 266 -10.28 -55.16 -35.05
C LEU A 266 -10.25 -53.64 -34.76
N LEU A 267 -9.19 -52.87 -35.02
CA LEU A 267 -8.07 -52.93 -35.97
C LEU A 267 -6.77 -52.45 -35.29
#